data_AF-A0A078RHM7-F1
#
_entry.id   AF-A0A078RHM7-F1
#
_cell.length_a   1.000
_cell.length_b   1.000
_cell.length_c   1.000
_cell.angle_alpha   90.00
_cell.angle_beta   90.00
_cell.angle_gamma   90.00
#
_symmetry.space_group_name_H-M   'P 1'
#
loop_
_entity.id
_entity.type
_entity.pdbx_description
1 polymer ?
#
loop_
_entity_poly.entity_id
_entity_poly.type
_entity_poly.pdbx_seq_one_letter_code
_entity_poly.pdbx_strand_id
1 'polypeptide(L)'
;METKLQSKQQYPRFIQNKPCGIDKFDGGSQERLAKTIARHFCQNDSLDEECTLPRIIGIEGIWGSGKSNVVKMLERELSDDYYFFEYDAWGHQEDLQRRSILELLTSKLIDDGILSGNATIKVKGGGTKTVSWSEKLKYLLARKTETVTEKYPLISNGMVAAFLVAVLTPIFTFIAYAVKPTPTTWWFSLLSIIIAALPVLIALCVWKWAYNESKFRNRRKQVAKLAKPL
;
A
#
# COMPACT_ATOMS: atom_id res chain seq x y z
N MET A 1 23.42 41.70 -27.04
CA MET A 1 24.31 40.89 -26.17
C MET A 1 23.45 40.36 -25.05
N GLU A 2 22.90 39.15 -25.21
CA GLU A 2 22.02 38.53 -24.21
C GLU A 2 22.83 37.58 -23.34
N THR A 3 22.99 37.96 -22.08
CA THR A 3 23.74 37.22 -21.06
C THR A 3 22.92 36.01 -20.63
N LYS A 4 23.20 34.84 -21.21
CA LYS A 4 22.67 33.56 -20.70
C LYS A 4 23.23 33.32 -19.29
N LEU A 5 22.39 33.49 -18.27
CA LEU A 5 22.64 32.97 -16.92
C LEU A 5 22.86 31.45 -17.02
N GLN A 6 24.11 31.00 -16.95
CA GLN A 6 24.40 29.60 -16.75
C GLN A 6 24.05 29.24 -15.30
N SER A 7 22.88 28.64 -15.09
CA SER A 7 22.53 28.00 -13.82
C SER A 7 23.59 26.93 -13.53
N LYS A 8 24.32 27.08 -12.44
CA LYS A 8 25.31 26.12 -11.94
C LYS A 8 24.65 24.75 -11.76
N GLN A 9 24.81 23.83 -12.71
CA GLN A 9 24.21 22.50 -12.64
C GLN A 9 24.90 21.69 -11.54
N GLN A 10 24.13 21.30 -10.52
CA GLN A 10 24.61 20.53 -9.37
C GLN A 10 24.65 19.04 -9.71
N TYR A 11 25.79 18.40 -9.47
CA TYR A 11 26.04 16.98 -9.74
C TYR A 11 25.82 16.11 -8.48
N PRO A 12 25.47 14.82 -8.65
CA PRO A 12 25.35 14.06 -9.89
C PRO A 12 23.99 14.19 -10.60
N ARG A 13 24.00 14.12 -11.94
CA ARG A 13 22.79 14.09 -12.78
C ARG A 13 22.46 12.65 -13.16
N PHE A 14 21.33 12.15 -12.66
CA PHE A 14 20.82 10.84 -13.05
C PHE A 14 20.30 10.88 -14.48
N ILE A 15 20.74 9.93 -15.31
CA ILE A 15 20.22 9.72 -16.66
C ILE A 15 18.98 8.84 -16.53
N GLN A 16 17.89 9.25 -17.17
CA GLN A 16 16.67 8.45 -17.17
C GLN A 16 16.81 7.28 -18.16
N ASN A 17 16.42 6.08 -17.75
CA ASN A 17 16.40 4.89 -18.60
C ASN A 17 15.17 4.81 -19.52
N LYS A 18 14.34 5.86 -19.57
CA LYS A 18 13.12 5.88 -20.39
C LYS A 18 13.47 6.10 -21.86
N PRO A 19 12.78 5.41 -22.79
CA PRO A 19 12.96 5.65 -24.22
C PRO A 19 12.55 7.10 -24.57
N CYS A 20 13.33 7.75 -25.43
CA CYS A 20 13.08 9.13 -25.83
C CYS A 20 12.02 9.25 -26.93
N GLY A 21 11.81 8.18 -27.72
CA GLY A 21 10.88 8.16 -28.85
C GLY A 21 11.34 9.03 -30.03
N ILE A 22 12.65 9.26 -30.16
CA ILE A 22 13.26 10.04 -31.25
C ILE A 22 14.40 9.22 -31.83
N ASP A 23 14.46 9.11 -33.16
CA ASP A 23 15.61 8.54 -33.84
C ASP A 23 16.74 9.58 -33.85
N LYS A 24 17.86 9.23 -33.23
CA LYS A 24 19.06 10.09 -33.19
C LYS A 24 20.14 9.61 -34.16
N PHE A 25 19.90 8.53 -34.89
CA PHE A 25 20.83 8.03 -35.89
C PHE A 25 20.54 8.72 -37.22
N ASP A 26 21.59 9.20 -37.88
CA ASP A 26 21.47 9.87 -39.19
C ASP A 26 20.80 8.99 -40.26
N GLY A 27 20.87 7.65 -40.09
CA GLY A 27 20.25 6.70 -41.00
C GLY A 27 18.71 6.61 -40.91
N GLY A 28 18.09 7.11 -39.85
CA GLY A 28 16.63 7.10 -39.67
C GLY A 28 15.98 5.71 -39.71
N SER A 29 16.76 4.66 -39.41
CA SER A 29 16.32 3.27 -39.61
C SER A 29 15.23 2.87 -38.62
N GLN A 30 15.27 3.39 -37.39
CA GLN A 30 14.27 3.09 -36.37
C GLN A 30 12.94 3.77 -36.69
N GLU A 31 13.00 5.02 -37.18
CA GLU A 31 11.82 5.76 -37.63
C GLU A 31 11.15 5.08 -38.84
N ARG A 32 11.94 4.65 -39.83
CA ARG A 32 11.42 3.89 -40.99
C ARG A 32 10.75 2.59 -40.58
N LEU A 33 11.34 1.87 -39.61
CA LEU A 33 10.77 0.64 -39.08
C LEU A 33 9.43 0.91 -38.38
N ALA A 34 9.37 1.90 -37.48
CA ALA A 34 8.15 2.29 -36.78
C ALA A 34 7.02 2.67 -37.76
N LYS A 35 7.32 3.49 -38.78
CA LYS A 35 6.36 3.88 -39.82
C LYS A 35 5.88 2.70 -40.67
N THR A 36 6.75 1.74 -40.95
CA THR A 36 6.38 0.53 -41.71
C THR A 36 5.44 -0.35 -40.91
N ILE A 37 5.71 -0.51 -39.60
CA ILE A 37 4.83 -1.24 -38.69
C ILE A 37 3.47 -0.53 -38.55
N ALA A 38 3.47 0.80 -38.36
CA ALA A 38 2.25 1.59 -38.26
C ALA A 38 1.39 1.42 -39.53
N ARG A 39 2.00 1.57 -40.71
CA ARG A 39 1.33 1.36 -41.99
C ARG A 39 0.76 -0.04 -42.11
N HIS A 40 1.50 -1.06 -41.67
CA HIS A 40 1.02 -2.44 -41.71
C HIS A 40 -0.24 -2.63 -40.87
N PHE A 41 -0.31 -2.05 -39.67
CA PHE A 41 -1.52 -2.08 -38.84
C PHE A 41 -2.69 -1.34 -39.48
N CYS A 42 -2.50 -0.08 -39.90
CA CYS A 42 -3.58 0.69 -40.55
C CYS A 42 -4.12 -0.01 -41.81
N GLN A 43 -3.24 -0.60 -42.62
CA GLN A 43 -3.64 -1.34 -43.81
C GLN A 43 -4.41 -2.62 -43.46
N ASN A 44 -3.90 -3.41 -42.52
CA ASN A 44 -4.56 -4.64 -42.11
C ASN A 44 -5.93 -4.39 -41.46
N ASP A 45 -6.08 -3.26 -40.78
CA ASP A 45 -7.34 -2.86 -40.13
C ASP A 45 -8.39 -2.36 -41.14
N SER A 46 -7.96 -1.97 -42.34
CA SER A 46 -8.84 -1.57 -43.44
C SER A 46 -9.35 -2.73 -44.31
N LEU A 47 -8.84 -3.94 -44.11
CA LEU A 47 -9.23 -5.14 -44.87
C LEU A 47 -10.40 -5.87 -44.19
N ASP A 48 -11.21 -6.58 -44.99
CA ASP A 48 -12.24 -7.47 -44.48
C ASP A 48 -11.64 -8.63 -43.65
N GLU A 49 -12.38 -9.10 -42.64
CA GLU A 49 -11.88 -10.04 -41.61
C GLU A 49 -11.22 -11.31 -42.19
N GLU A 50 -11.72 -11.83 -43.32
CA GLU A 50 -11.19 -13.03 -43.99
C GLU A 50 -9.76 -12.85 -44.54
N CYS A 51 -9.32 -11.62 -44.79
CA CYS A 51 -7.99 -11.31 -45.32
C CYS A 51 -7.02 -10.75 -44.27
N THR A 52 -7.41 -10.74 -42.98
CA THR A 52 -6.60 -10.12 -41.93
C THR A 52 -5.42 -10.99 -41.51
N LEU A 53 -4.22 -10.42 -41.51
CA LEU A 53 -3.03 -11.06 -40.96
C LEU A 53 -2.99 -10.93 -39.43
N PRO A 54 -2.30 -11.86 -38.72
CA PRO A 54 -2.10 -11.75 -37.28
C PRO A 54 -1.37 -10.45 -36.91
N ARG A 55 -1.96 -9.68 -35.98
CA ARG A 55 -1.41 -8.39 -35.51
C ARG A 55 -0.33 -8.56 -34.43
N ILE A 56 0.58 -9.52 -34.63
CA ILE A 56 1.66 -9.82 -33.68
C ILE A 56 2.98 -9.49 -34.36
N ILE A 57 3.76 -8.60 -33.75
CA ILE A 57 5.07 -8.19 -34.25
C ILE A 57 6.12 -8.44 -33.17
N GLY A 58 7.14 -9.23 -33.53
CA GLY A 58 8.35 -9.38 -32.72
C GLY A 58 9.44 -8.41 -33.19
N ILE A 59 10.00 -7.63 -32.28
CA ILE A 59 11.16 -6.77 -32.55
C ILE A 59 12.39 -7.42 -31.92
N GLU A 60 13.25 -8.01 -32.75
CA GLU A 60 14.47 -8.67 -32.31
C GLU A 60 15.69 -7.73 -32.39
N GLY A 61 16.67 -7.94 -31.52
CA GLY A 61 17.95 -7.24 -31.55
C GLY A 61 18.71 -7.30 -30.23
N ILE A 62 19.99 -6.92 -30.24
CA ILE A 62 20.86 -6.91 -29.06
C ILE A 62 20.36 -5.95 -27.96
N TRP A 63 20.77 -6.20 -26.70
CA TRP A 63 20.49 -5.26 -25.62
C TRP A 63 21.07 -3.88 -25.94
N GLY A 64 20.31 -2.81 -25.66
CA GLY A 64 20.74 -1.44 -25.98
C GLY A 64 20.56 -1.00 -27.45
N SER A 65 20.05 -1.86 -28.34
CA SER A 65 19.81 -1.49 -29.76
C SER A 65 18.68 -0.48 -29.99
N GLY A 66 17.96 -0.06 -28.93
CA GLY A 66 16.86 0.89 -29.03
C GLY A 66 15.49 0.29 -29.35
N LYS A 67 15.26 -1.00 -29.11
CA LYS A 67 13.94 -1.65 -29.32
C LYS A 67 12.79 -0.90 -28.64
N SER A 68 12.94 -0.56 -27.35
CA SER A 68 11.93 0.23 -26.62
C SER A 68 11.76 1.65 -27.18
N ASN A 69 12.78 2.20 -27.84
CA ASN A 69 12.69 3.48 -28.54
C ASN A 69 11.83 3.37 -29.80
N VAL A 70 11.96 2.25 -30.56
CA VAL A 70 11.09 1.94 -31.71
C VAL A 70 9.63 1.84 -31.27
N VAL A 71 9.35 1.13 -30.17
CA VAL A 71 7.98 1.04 -29.62
C VAL A 71 7.43 2.43 -29.25
N LYS A 72 8.25 3.30 -28.65
CA LYS A 72 7.86 4.67 -28.32
C LYS A 72 7.64 5.56 -29.55
N MET A 73 8.36 5.31 -30.65
CA MET A 73 8.11 5.98 -31.93
C MET A 73 6.83 5.47 -32.58
N LEU A 74 6.57 4.17 -32.52
CA LEU A 74 5.33 3.58 -33.01
C LEU A 74 4.10 4.15 -32.30
N GLU A 75 4.18 4.38 -30.98
CA GLU A 75 3.14 5.07 -30.20
C GLU A 75 2.81 6.47 -30.74
N ARG A 76 3.81 7.20 -31.24
CA ARG A 76 3.61 8.54 -31.82
C ARG A 76 2.98 8.49 -33.20
N GLU A 77 3.32 7.48 -34.01
CA GLU A 77 2.77 7.35 -35.37
C GLU A 77 1.31 6.88 -35.38
N LEU A 78 0.83 6.28 -34.29
CA LEU A 78 -0.51 5.68 -34.19
C LEU A 78 -1.38 6.33 -33.10
N SER A 79 -0.96 7.47 -32.53
CA SER A 79 -1.59 8.06 -31.33
C SER A 79 -3.05 8.47 -31.51
N ASP A 80 -3.49 8.70 -32.76
CA ASP A 80 -4.80 9.29 -33.04
C ASP A 80 -5.91 8.22 -33.04
N ASP A 81 -5.62 7.04 -33.56
CA ASP A 81 -6.61 5.96 -33.74
C ASP A 81 -6.44 4.81 -32.73
N TYR A 82 -5.27 4.71 -32.08
CA TYR A 82 -4.92 3.56 -31.23
C TYR A 82 -4.64 3.99 -29.79
N TYR A 83 -5.17 3.19 -28.85
CA TYR A 83 -4.82 3.31 -27.45
C TYR A 83 -3.59 2.48 -27.10
N PHE A 84 -2.56 3.13 -26.56
CA PHE A 84 -1.29 2.49 -26.22
C PHE A 84 -1.24 2.03 -24.76
N PHE A 85 -1.06 0.72 -24.58
CA PHE A 85 -0.82 0.08 -23.30
C PHE A 85 0.52 -0.65 -23.31
N GLU A 86 1.44 -0.24 -22.44
CA GLU A 86 2.74 -0.88 -22.23
C GLU A 86 2.66 -1.83 -21.04
N TYR A 87 3.14 -3.06 -21.21
CA TYR A 87 3.17 -4.09 -20.17
C TYR A 87 4.58 -4.68 -20.05
N ASP A 88 5.18 -4.53 -18.88
CA ASP A 88 6.47 -5.16 -18.56
C ASP A 88 6.26 -6.59 -18.05
N ALA A 89 6.59 -7.57 -18.88
CA ALA A 89 6.48 -8.98 -18.50
C ALA A 89 7.45 -9.38 -17.38
N TRP A 90 8.61 -8.74 -17.26
CA TRP A 90 9.61 -9.08 -16.26
C TRP A 90 9.24 -8.54 -14.88
N GLY A 91 8.81 -7.27 -14.80
CA GLY A 91 8.36 -6.64 -13.56
C GLY A 91 7.18 -7.35 -12.89
N HIS A 92 6.43 -8.17 -13.62
CA HIS A 92 5.26 -8.92 -13.17
C HIS A 92 5.44 -10.44 -13.19
N GLN A 93 6.68 -10.95 -13.12
CA GLN A 93 6.96 -12.39 -13.20
C GLN A 93 6.28 -13.22 -12.09
N GLU A 94 6.11 -12.65 -10.90
CA GLU A 94 5.48 -13.31 -9.74
C GLU A 94 3.94 -13.28 -9.77
N ASP A 95 3.36 -12.42 -10.63
CA ASP A 95 1.92 -12.29 -10.77
C ASP A 95 1.39 -13.23 -11.89
N LEU A 96 0.12 -13.61 -11.80
CA LEU A 96 -0.56 -14.27 -12.92
C LEU A 96 -0.69 -13.28 -14.08
N GLN A 97 0.07 -13.50 -15.17
CA GLN A 97 0.18 -12.59 -16.33
C GLN A 97 -1.17 -12.08 -16.86
N ARG A 98 -2.15 -12.97 -17.05
CA ARG A 98 -3.49 -12.57 -17.53
C ARG A 98 -4.17 -11.58 -16.59
N ARG A 99 -3.97 -11.76 -15.29
CA ARG A 99 -4.58 -10.93 -14.25
C ARG A 99 -3.87 -9.57 -14.17
N SER A 100 -2.54 -9.55 -14.10
CA SER A 100 -1.77 -8.31 -14.03
C SER A 100 -1.98 -7.42 -15.25
N ILE A 101 -2.06 -8.00 -16.46
CA ILE A 101 -2.41 -7.26 -17.69
C ILE A 101 -3.78 -6.58 -17.53
N LEU A 102 -4.80 -7.32 -17.09
CA LEU A 102 -6.15 -6.76 -16.92
C LEU A 102 -6.21 -5.69 -15.84
N GLU A 103 -5.51 -5.89 -14.72
CA GLU A 103 -5.46 -4.92 -13.63
C GLU A 103 -4.80 -3.61 -14.05
N LEU A 104 -3.62 -3.69 -14.67
CA LEU A 104 -2.88 -2.52 -15.15
C LEU A 104 -3.60 -1.81 -16.28
N LEU A 105 -4.14 -2.56 -17.25
CA LEU A 105 -4.90 -1.99 -18.35
C LEU A 105 -6.15 -1.28 -17.84
N THR A 106 -6.90 -1.92 -16.94
CA THR A 106 -8.12 -1.32 -16.37
C THR A 106 -7.77 -0.08 -15.55
N SER A 107 -6.71 -0.12 -14.73
CA SER A 107 -6.25 1.05 -13.98
C SER A 107 -5.91 2.19 -14.92
N LYS A 108 -5.09 1.94 -15.95
CA LYS A 108 -4.66 2.96 -16.90
C LYS A 108 -5.85 3.56 -17.66
N LEU A 109 -6.79 2.73 -18.12
CA LEU A 109 -8.00 3.19 -18.81
C LEU A 109 -8.92 4.05 -17.91
N ILE A 110 -8.95 3.80 -16.61
CA ILE A 110 -9.69 4.63 -15.64
C ILE A 110 -8.95 5.96 -15.43
N ASP A 111 -7.63 5.91 -15.24
CA ASP A 111 -6.78 7.10 -15.03
C ASP A 111 -6.81 8.04 -16.23
N ASP A 112 -6.81 7.47 -17.45
CA ASP A 112 -6.90 8.21 -18.72
C ASP A 112 -8.35 8.65 -19.04
N GLY A 113 -9.33 8.33 -18.17
CA GLY A 113 -10.73 8.75 -18.30
C GLY A 113 -11.54 8.04 -19.39
N ILE A 114 -10.99 7.03 -20.04
CA ILE A 114 -11.65 6.25 -21.10
C ILE A 114 -12.74 5.36 -20.49
N LEU A 115 -12.44 4.69 -19.37
CA LEU A 115 -13.42 3.92 -18.61
C LEU A 115 -14.01 4.78 -17.50
N SER A 116 -15.15 5.40 -17.79
CA SER A 116 -15.94 6.16 -16.82
C SER A 116 -17.31 5.51 -16.57
N GLY A 117 -17.90 5.79 -15.40
CA GLY A 117 -19.22 5.31 -15.02
C GLY A 117 -19.24 3.91 -14.37
N ASN A 118 -20.28 3.16 -14.70
CA ASN A 118 -20.63 1.93 -14.00
C ASN A 118 -20.41 0.68 -14.87
N ALA A 119 -19.97 -0.39 -14.24
CA ALA A 119 -19.79 -1.71 -14.81
C ALA A 119 -20.64 -2.75 -14.07
N THR A 120 -21.13 -3.74 -14.79
CA THR A 120 -21.86 -4.86 -14.19
C THR A 120 -20.88 -5.93 -13.70
N ILE A 121 -21.17 -6.50 -12.53
CA ILE A 121 -20.49 -7.66 -11.95
C ILE A 121 -21.51 -8.75 -11.64
N LYS A 122 -21.11 -10.01 -11.85
CA LYS A 122 -21.89 -11.18 -11.43
C LYS A 122 -21.49 -11.55 -10.00
N VAL A 123 -22.45 -11.53 -9.09
CA VAL A 123 -22.25 -11.90 -7.70
C VAL A 123 -22.32 -13.43 -7.58
N LYS A 124 -21.49 -14.02 -6.70
CA LYS A 124 -21.58 -15.43 -6.34
C LYS A 124 -22.95 -15.68 -5.68
N GLY A 125 -23.87 -16.26 -6.43
CA GLY A 125 -25.29 -16.39 -6.04
C GLY A 125 -26.30 -16.07 -7.14
N GLY A 126 -25.85 -15.63 -8.32
CA GLY A 126 -26.72 -15.51 -9.52
C GLY A 126 -27.31 -14.12 -9.78
N GLY A 127 -26.94 -13.10 -9.00
CA GLY A 127 -27.37 -11.72 -9.24
C GLY A 127 -26.35 -10.88 -10.01
N THR A 128 -26.81 -9.88 -10.76
CA THR A 128 -25.98 -8.82 -11.35
C THR A 128 -26.03 -7.58 -10.48
N LYS A 129 -24.86 -7.06 -10.08
CA LYS A 129 -24.73 -5.77 -9.39
C LYS A 129 -24.04 -4.78 -10.31
N THR A 130 -24.55 -3.55 -10.34
CA THR A 130 -23.91 -2.42 -10.99
C THR A 130 -22.98 -1.75 -9.99
N VAL A 131 -21.69 -1.66 -10.32
CA VAL A 131 -20.65 -1.05 -9.48
C VAL A 131 -19.85 -0.06 -10.31
N SER A 132 -19.18 0.89 -9.67
CA SER A 132 -18.28 1.79 -10.39
C SER A 132 -17.09 1.02 -10.99
N TRP A 133 -16.46 1.54 -12.05
CA TRP A 133 -15.24 0.93 -12.61
C TRP A 133 -14.10 0.83 -11.59
N SER A 134 -13.98 1.81 -10.69
CA SER A 134 -12.99 1.79 -9.60
C SER A 134 -13.28 0.69 -8.57
N GLU A 135 -14.56 0.46 -8.21
CA GLU A 135 -14.93 -0.71 -7.39
C GLU A 135 -14.70 -2.02 -8.13
N LYS A 136 -15.00 -2.08 -9.43
CA LYS A 136 -14.72 -3.27 -10.24
C LYS A 136 -13.22 -3.59 -10.28
N LEU A 137 -12.36 -2.58 -10.40
CA LEU A 137 -10.92 -2.73 -10.27
C LEU A 137 -10.55 -3.27 -8.88
N LYS A 138 -11.17 -2.77 -7.80
CA LYS A 138 -10.98 -3.35 -6.45
C LYS A 138 -11.39 -4.82 -6.39
N TYR A 139 -12.45 -5.26 -7.05
CA TYR A 139 -12.79 -6.68 -7.10
C TYR A 139 -11.75 -7.52 -7.86
N LEU A 140 -11.12 -6.96 -8.90
CA LEU A 140 -10.00 -7.60 -9.59
C LEU A 140 -8.78 -7.70 -8.66
N LEU A 141 -8.46 -6.60 -7.95
CA LEU A 141 -7.34 -6.50 -7.02
C LEU A 141 -7.53 -7.34 -5.75
N ALA A 142 -8.73 -7.36 -5.15
CA ALA A 142 -9.02 -7.98 -3.84
C ALA A 142 -8.82 -9.50 -3.79
N ARG A 143 -8.67 -10.15 -4.96
CA ARG A 143 -8.17 -11.53 -5.01
C ARG A 143 -6.68 -11.62 -4.62
N LYS A 144 -5.99 -10.50 -4.51
CA LYS A 144 -4.68 -10.27 -3.86
C LYS A 144 -5.04 -9.75 -2.48
N THR A 145 -4.71 -10.49 -1.43
CA THR A 145 -5.09 -10.17 -0.05
C THR A 145 -4.57 -8.79 0.33
N GLU A 146 -5.46 -7.84 0.63
CA GLU A 146 -5.10 -6.56 1.23
C GLU A 146 -5.02 -6.72 2.75
N THR A 147 -3.84 -6.51 3.33
CA THR A 147 -3.64 -6.52 4.78
C THR A 147 -3.98 -5.16 5.37
N VAL A 148 -5.24 -4.95 5.75
CA VAL A 148 -5.63 -3.79 6.56
C VAL A 148 -5.13 -4.01 7.98
N THR A 149 -4.09 -3.29 8.37
CA THR A 149 -3.55 -3.34 9.73
C THR A 149 -4.30 -2.36 10.61
N GLU A 150 -5.37 -2.80 11.27
CA GLU A 150 -6.03 -2.00 12.29
C GLU A 150 -5.20 -1.97 13.57
N LYS A 151 -4.70 -0.79 13.92
CA LYS A 151 -3.88 -0.59 15.12
C LYS A 151 -4.76 -0.23 16.30
N TYR A 152 -5.27 -1.24 17.01
CA TYR A 152 -5.98 -1.02 18.27
C TYR A 152 -5.02 -0.46 19.33
N PRO A 153 -5.41 0.60 20.07
CA PRO A 153 -4.61 1.06 21.20
C PRO A 153 -4.63 -0.04 22.26
N LEU A 154 -3.46 -0.64 22.51
CA LEU A 154 -3.30 -1.61 23.59
C LEU A 154 -3.50 -0.86 24.91
N ILE A 155 -4.53 -1.23 25.66
CA ILE A 155 -4.72 -0.76 27.05
C ILE A 155 -3.47 -1.17 27.83
N SER A 156 -2.66 -0.17 28.18
CA SER A 156 -1.48 -0.40 29.02
C SER A 156 -1.94 -0.82 30.41
N ASN A 157 -1.23 -1.77 31.02
CA ASN A 157 -1.50 -2.21 32.40
C ASN A 157 -1.48 -1.02 33.39
N GLY A 158 -0.71 0.03 33.08
CA GLY A 158 -0.70 1.27 33.88
C GLY A 158 -2.00 2.07 33.81
N MET A 159 -2.71 2.02 32.67
CA MET A 159 -4.02 2.68 32.52
C MET A 159 -5.10 1.97 33.34
N VAL A 160 -5.06 0.63 33.40
CA VAL A 160 -5.95 -0.17 34.26
C VAL A 160 -5.69 0.11 35.74
N ALA A 161 -4.42 0.16 36.15
CA ALA A 161 -4.05 0.47 37.53
C ALA A 161 -4.50 1.88 37.94
N ALA A 162 -4.30 2.88 37.07
CA ALA A 162 -4.74 4.26 37.34
C ALA A 162 -6.27 4.36 37.47
N PHE A 163 -7.02 3.65 36.62
CA PHE A 163 -8.47 3.60 36.71
C PHE A 163 -8.96 2.98 38.02
N LEU A 164 -8.35 1.87 38.46
CA LEU A 164 -8.69 1.23 39.74
C LEU A 164 -8.43 2.15 40.93
N VAL A 165 -7.32 2.90 40.94
CA VAL A 165 -7.03 3.89 41.99
C VAL A 165 -8.12 4.96 42.02
N ALA A 166 -8.45 5.55 40.88
CA ALA A 166 -9.43 6.62 40.78
C ALA A 166 -10.81 6.22 41.35
N VAL A 167 -11.22 4.95 41.15
CA VAL A 167 -12.50 4.44 41.66
C VAL A 167 -12.44 4.05 43.14
N LEU A 168 -11.33 3.44 43.60
CA LEU A 168 -11.23 2.91 44.97
C LEU A 168 -10.93 4.00 46.01
N THR A 169 -10.16 5.03 45.67
CA THR A 169 -9.79 6.11 46.60
C THR A 169 -10.98 6.78 47.32
N PRO A 170 -12.08 7.21 46.65
CA PRO A 170 -13.22 7.82 47.34
C PRO A 170 -13.93 6.85 48.30
N ILE A 171 -13.97 5.55 47.96
CA ILE A 171 -14.62 4.52 48.79
C ILE A 171 -13.84 4.32 50.10
N PHE A 172 -12.51 4.17 50.00
CA PHE A 172 -11.67 3.94 51.18
C PHE A 172 -11.50 5.19 52.04
N THR A 173 -11.49 6.38 51.44
CA THR A 173 -11.49 7.65 52.21
C THR A 173 -12.80 7.84 52.98
N PHE A 174 -13.95 7.44 52.42
CA PHE A 174 -15.22 7.45 53.12
C PHE A 174 -15.25 6.47 54.30
N ILE A 175 -14.79 5.23 54.09
CA ILE A 175 -14.68 4.22 55.17
C ILE A 175 -13.72 4.71 56.27
N ALA A 176 -12.58 5.29 55.89
CA ALA A 176 -11.61 5.84 56.83
C ALA A 176 -12.19 6.98 57.68
N TYR A 177 -13.09 7.79 57.11
CA TYR A 177 -13.78 8.84 57.83
C TYR A 177 -14.85 8.27 58.79
N ALA A 178 -15.62 7.27 58.35
CA ALA A 178 -16.67 6.62 59.15
C ALA A 178 -16.14 5.87 60.38
N VAL A 179 -14.88 5.43 60.35
CA VAL A 179 -14.24 4.66 61.44
C VAL A 179 -13.57 5.57 62.49
N LYS A 180 -13.57 6.91 62.35
CA LYS A 180 -12.98 7.82 63.36
C LYS A 180 -13.91 8.01 64.57
N PRO A 181 -13.57 7.54 65.79
CA PRO A 181 -14.35 7.83 66.98
C PRO A 181 -14.07 9.24 67.54
N THR A 182 -15.08 9.87 68.12
CA THR A 182 -14.97 11.06 68.99
C THR A 182 -14.97 10.61 70.45
N PRO A 183 -13.95 10.81 71.30
CA PRO A 183 -12.73 11.63 71.18
C PRO A 183 -11.53 10.91 70.52
N THR A 184 -10.74 11.67 69.76
CA THR A 184 -9.59 11.19 68.98
C THR A 184 -8.36 10.89 69.84
N THR A 185 -8.07 9.60 70.03
CA THR A 185 -6.73 9.13 70.43
C THR A 185 -5.82 9.01 69.19
N TRP A 186 -4.50 9.21 69.32
CA TRP A 186 -3.60 9.22 68.16
C TRP A 186 -3.71 7.94 67.32
N TRP A 187 -4.02 6.81 67.97
CA TRP A 187 -3.92 5.48 67.36
C TRP A 187 -4.99 5.25 66.29
N PHE A 188 -6.20 5.76 66.53
CA PHE A 188 -7.27 5.73 65.53
C PHE A 188 -7.01 6.69 64.36
N SER A 189 -6.29 7.78 64.60
CA SER A 189 -5.85 8.68 63.51
C SER A 189 -4.88 7.98 62.57
N LEU A 190 -3.87 7.28 63.12
CA LEU A 190 -2.94 6.45 62.35
C LEU A 190 -3.65 5.32 61.59
N LEU A 191 -4.60 4.64 62.24
CA LEU A 191 -5.39 3.57 61.61
C LEU A 191 -6.17 4.08 60.38
N SER A 192 -6.82 5.25 60.49
CA SER A 192 -7.59 5.84 59.39
C SER A 192 -6.72 6.24 58.19
N ILE A 193 -5.50 6.71 58.43
CA ILE A 193 -4.54 7.07 57.36
C ILE A 193 -4.08 5.81 56.62
N ILE A 194 -3.84 4.72 57.34
CA ILE A 194 -3.45 3.43 56.74
C ILE A 194 -4.59 2.87 55.87
N ILE A 195 -5.84 2.96 56.33
CA ILE A 195 -7.03 2.52 55.57
C ILE A 195 -7.21 3.36 54.30
N ALA A 196 -7.04 4.69 54.40
CA ALA A 196 -7.14 5.58 53.24
C ALA A 196 -6.03 5.38 52.21
N ALA A 197 -4.84 4.93 52.63
CA ALA A 197 -3.69 4.67 51.75
C ALA A 197 -3.72 3.28 51.07
N LEU A 198 -4.61 2.38 51.53
CA LEU A 198 -4.69 1.00 51.08
C LEU A 198 -4.93 0.80 49.56
N PRO A 199 -5.78 1.61 48.89
CA PRO A 199 -5.96 1.53 47.43
C PRO A 199 -4.69 1.80 46.63
N VAL A 200 -3.86 2.72 47.11
CA VAL A 200 -2.58 3.07 46.46
C VAL A 200 -1.59 1.92 46.59
N LEU A 201 -1.56 1.26 47.75
CA LEU A 201 -0.72 0.08 47.97
C LEU A 201 -1.15 -1.10 47.09
N ILE A 202 -2.45 -1.36 46.95
CA ILE A 202 -2.97 -2.41 46.05
C ILE A 202 -2.57 -2.10 44.60
N ALA A 203 -2.71 -0.86 44.15
CA ALA A 203 -2.35 -0.47 42.80
C ALA A 203 -0.84 -0.61 42.51
N LEU A 204 0.02 -0.28 43.48
CA LEU A 204 1.46 -0.51 43.38
C LEU A 204 1.81 -2.00 43.32
N CYS A 205 1.11 -2.84 44.09
CA CYS A 205 1.26 -4.30 44.03
C CYS A 205 0.84 -4.85 42.66
N VAL A 206 -0.31 -4.43 42.13
CA VAL A 206 -0.80 -4.82 40.80
C VAL A 206 0.16 -4.34 39.71
N TRP A 207 0.66 -3.11 39.81
CA TRP A 207 1.66 -2.57 38.89
C TRP A 207 2.94 -3.40 38.90
N LYS A 208 3.47 -3.72 40.08
CA LYS A 208 4.70 -4.51 40.24
C LYS A 208 4.52 -5.94 39.73
N TRP A 209 3.37 -6.55 40.00
CA TRP A 209 3.04 -7.88 39.48
C TRP A 209 2.92 -7.88 37.95
N ALA A 210 2.18 -6.92 37.38
CA ALA A 210 2.02 -6.76 35.94
C ALA A 210 3.35 -6.44 35.24
N TYR A 211 4.23 -5.68 35.88
CA TYR A 211 5.59 -5.41 35.39
C TYR A 211 6.42 -6.70 35.33
N ASN A 212 6.41 -7.50 36.39
CA ASN A 212 7.10 -8.78 36.40
C ASN A 212 6.54 -9.74 35.34
N GLU A 213 5.22 -9.86 35.22
CA GLU A 213 4.57 -10.73 34.23
C GLU A 213 4.92 -10.32 32.79
N SER A 214 4.92 -9.01 32.50
CA SER A 214 5.32 -8.51 31.18
C SER A 214 6.81 -8.80 30.87
N LYS A 215 7.69 -8.70 31.87
CA LYS A 215 9.11 -9.08 31.75
C LYS A 215 9.29 -10.57 31.46
N PHE A 216 8.54 -11.45 32.14
CA PHE A 216 8.57 -12.90 31.88
C PHE A 216 8.04 -13.25 30.49
N ARG A 217 6.93 -12.64 30.08
CA ARG A 217 6.33 -12.85 28.75
C ARG A 217 7.27 -12.42 27.62
N ASN A 218 8.00 -11.31 27.78
CA ASN A 218 8.99 -10.86 26.78
C ASN A 218 10.18 -11.81 26.67
N ARG A 219 10.67 -12.37 27.78
CA ARG A 219 11.71 -13.41 27.75
C ARG A 219 11.25 -14.67 27.02
N ARG A 220 10.03 -15.16 27.27
CA ARG A 220 9.46 -16.32 26.56
C ARG A 220 9.34 -16.09 25.05
N LYS A 221 8.93 -14.89 24.62
CA LYS A 221 8.85 -14.53 23.19
C LYS A 221 10.23 -14.46 22.51
N GLN A 222 11.27 -14.01 23.20
CA GLN A 222 12.64 -14.03 22.67
C GLN A 222 13.16 -15.46 22.51
N VAL A 223 12.96 -16.32 23.50
CA VAL A 223 13.34 -17.74 23.42
C VAL A 223 12.59 -18.47 22.30
N ALA A 224 11.28 -18.21 22.14
CA ALA A 224 10.49 -18.81 21.06
C ALA A 224 10.88 -18.32 19.65
N LYS A 225 11.43 -17.10 19.51
CA LYS A 225 11.98 -16.61 18.23
C LYS A 225 13.31 -17.28 17.89
N LEU A 226 14.14 -17.58 18.88
CA LEU A 226 15.43 -18.25 18.71
C LEU A 226 15.31 -19.75 18.47
N ALA A 227 14.21 -20.38 18.93
CA ALA A 227 13.96 -21.81 18.80
C ALA A 227 13.22 -22.22 17.51
N LYS A 228 12.95 -21.29 16.57
CA LYS A 228 12.41 -21.64 15.26
C LYS A 228 13.55 -22.16 14.37
N PRO A 229 13.47 -23.39 13.83
CA PRO A 229 14.44 -23.85 12.84
C PRO A 229 14.33 -22.98 11.58
N LEU A 230 15.50 -22.66 11.00
CA LEU A 230 15.66 -21.97 9.71
C LEU A 230 14.92 -22.73 8.59
#